data_AF-A0A959CWR0-F1
#
_entry.id   AF-A0A959CWR0-F1
#
_cell.length_a   1.000
_cell.length_b   1.000
_cell.length_c   1.000
_cell.angle_alpha   90.00
_cell.angle_beta   90.00
_cell.angle_gamma   90.00
#
_symmetry.space_group_name_H-M   'P 1'
#
loop_
_entity.id
_entity.type
_entity.pdbx_description
1 polymer ?
#
loop_
_entity_poly.entity_id
_entity_poly.type
_entity_poly.pdbx_seq_one_letter_code
_entity_poly.pdbx_strand_id
1 'polypeptide(L)'
;EAQNPELRFIISNTTEAGIAFDNTDKLESHPPDSFPGKLAAFLYHRYRHFDGATDKGCIIIPCELIDRNGDKLKEILFQYASLWGIEEGFEKWLEDSCTFCNTLVDRIVPGYPKDRIGEIWRELGYKDQLVCEGEQFHLWVIEAPESVHREFPAEKAGLNVLFTDNMEPYRTRKVRILNGAHTSMVPVSYLYGIETVRETVEHPVLGPFVREIVSEEIIPTLDLPLAELEQFANDVLDRFRNPFVRHYLISIALNSVSKFKTRVLPSLLEYVNRKGALPKRIVFSLAALIRFYKGEANGKAIPLQDDDWVIDFLNSHWQQCDGSEDSLEKLVEAVLGWERVWKTNLLEVPGLKALTLRYLYSIEQNGMEKALHNI
;
A
#
# COMPACT_ATOMS: atom_id res chain seq x y z
N GLU A 1 29.94 6.99 -12.03
CA GLU A 1 28.51 7.35 -12.23
C GLU A 1 28.18 8.85 -12.18
N ALA A 2 28.38 9.60 -11.08
CA ALA A 2 27.92 11.01 -10.99
C ALA A 2 28.45 11.95 -12.08
N GLN A 3 29.66 11.71 -12.57
CA GLN A 3 30.33 12.48 -13.64
C GLN A 3 29.94 12.00 -15.05
N ASN A 4 29.10 10.97 -15.19
CA ASN A 4 28.68 10.47 -16.50
C ASN A 4 27.75 11.50 -17.17
N PRO A 5 28.14 12.15 -18.27
CA PRO A 5 27.32 13.18 -18.91
C PRO A 5 26.02 12.62 -19.50
N GLU A 6 25.97 11.32 -19.81
CA GLU A 6 24.81 10.65 -20.41
C GLU A 6 23.77 10.20 -19.37
N LEU A 7 24.08 10.29 -18.07
CA LEU A 7 23.11 9.94 -17.03
C LEU A 7 21.97 10.94 -17.01
N ARG A 8 20.77 10.48 -17.40
CA ARG A 8 19.55 11.31 -17.46
C ARG A 8 18.47 10.89 -16.46
N PHE A 9 18.33 9.59 -16.20
CA PHE A 9 17.27 9.05 -15.35
C PHE A 9 17.83 8.39 -14.10
N ILE A 10 17.19 8.62 -12.96
CA ILE A 10 17.46 7.93 -11.69
C ILE A 10 16.14 7.30 -11.23
N ILE A 11 16.09 5.97 -11.17
CA ILE A 11 14.91 5.22 -10.72
C ILE A 11 15.25 4.52 -9.41
N SER A 12 14.37 4.59 -8.42
CA SER A 12 14.57 3.95 -7.11
C SER A 12 13.39 3.07 -6.71
N ASN A 13 13.68 2.02 -5.95
CA ASN A 13 12.69 1.29 -5.16
C ASN A 13 13.38 0.74 -3.90
N THR A 14 13.34 1.51 -2.83
CA THR A 14 14.03 1.28 -1.56
C THR A 14 13.07 0.87 -0.43
N THR A 15 11.88 0.38 -0.79
CA THR A 15 10.73 0.14 0.13
C THR A 15 10.11 1.44 0.67
N GLU A 16 8.96 1.32 1.34
CA GLU A 16 8.27 2.46 1.97
C GLU A 16 9.10 3.18 3.02
N ALA A 17 10.03 2.47 3.68
CA ALA A 17 10.93 3.03 4.69
C ALA A 17 12.18 3.69 4.09
N GLY A 18 12.43 3.51 2.78
CA GLY A 18 13.66 3.95 2.15
C GLY A 18 13.74 5.44 1.86
N ILE A 19 12.59 6.12 1.67
CA ILE A 19 12.52 7.59 1.61
C ILE A 19 12.29 8.12 3.03
N ALA A 20 13.38 8.26 3.77
CA ALA A 20 13.39 8.80 5.12
C ALA A 20 14.60 9.73 5.31
N PHE A 21 14.40 10.80 6.07
CA PHE A 21 15.48 11.67 6.49
C PHE A 21 16.18 11.10 7.72
N ASP A 22 17.50 10.97 7.64
CA ASP A 22 18.38 10.64 8.75
C ASP A 22 19.32 11.83 9.00
N ASN A 23 19.19 12.48 10.16
CA ASN A 23 20.00 13.64 10.51
C ASN A 23 21.43 13.27 10.93
N THR A 24 21.74 11.98 11.05
CA THR A 24 23.08 11.49 11.37
C THR A 24 23.93 11.28 10.12
N ASP A 25 23.31 11.28 8.93
CA ASP A 25 24.00 11.23 7.64
C ASP A 25 24.87 12.46 7.42
N LYS A 26 26.07 12.23 6.91
CA LYS A 26 27.07 13.26 6.63
C LYS A 26 27.47 13.24 5.16
N LEU A 27 27.75 14.41 4.60
CA LEU A 27 28.21 14.52 3.23
C LEU A 27 29.55 13.78 3.00
N GLU A 28 30.39 13.73 4.04
CA GLU A 28 31.69 13.04 4.01
C GLU A 28 31.58 11.54 4.27
N SER A 29 30.38 11.02 4.58
CA SER A 29 30.17 9.58 4.64
C SER A 29 30.40 8.99 3.24
N HIS A 30 31.19 7.92 3.16
CA HIS A 30 31.57 7.30 1.89
C HIS A 30 31.02 5.87 1.78
N PRO A 31 29.73 5.68 1.44
CA PRO A 31 28.68 6.69 1.21
C PRO A 31 27.88 7.04 2.49
N PRO A 32 26.96 8.03 2.46
CA PRO A 32 25.89 8.16 3.47
C PRO A 32 25.10 6.85 3.58
N ASP A 33 24.41 6.62 4.70
CA ASP A 33 23.69 5.37 4.96
C ASP A 33 22.31 5.35 4.29
N SER A 34 21.55 6.43 4.41
CA SER A 34 20.20 6.52 3.83
C SER A 34 20.24 6.66 2.30
N PHE A 35 19.19 6.20 1.63
CA PHE A 35 19.07 6.42 0.18
C PHE A 35 18.97 7.90 -0.20
N PRO A 36 18.13 8.73 0.44
CA PRO A 36 18.07 10.15 0.13
C PRO A 36 19.39 10.87 0.40
N GLY A 37 20.13 10.51 1.45
CA GLY A 37 21.49 11.00 1.71
C GLY A 37 22.46 10.64 0.58
N LYS A 38 22.48 9.37 0.14
CA LYS A 38 23.28 8.94 -1.02
C LYS A 38 22.95 9.75 -2.27
N LEU A 39 21.67 9.98 -2.54
CA LEU A 39 21.21 10.73 -3.71
C LEU A 39 21.59 12.21 -3.63
N ALA A 40 21.43 12.85 -2.46
CA ALA A 40 21.82 14.24 -2.24
C ALA A 40 23.33 14.43 -2.47
N ALA A 41 24.16 13.58 -1.87
CA ALA A 41 25.62 13.63 -2.06
C ALA A 41 26.02 13.38 -3.53
N PHE A 42 25.34 12.43 -4.19
CA PHE A 42 25.54 12.14 -5.61
C PHE A 42 25.21 13.33 -6.51
N LEU A 43 24.04 13.95 -6.33
CA LEU A 43 23.60 15.10 -7.12
C LEU A 43 24.46 16.32 -6.84
N TYR A 44 24.88 16.53 -5.60
CA TYR A 44 25.80 17.62 -5.27
C TYR A 44 27.15 17.45 -5.96
N HIS A 45 27.72 16.25 -5.92
CA HIS A 45 28.96 15.96 -6.64
C HIS A 45 28.80 16.15 -8.17
N ARG A 46 27.65 15.77 -8.73
CA ARG A 46 27.33 16.02 -10.14
C ARG A 46 27.24 17.52 -10.46
N TYR A 47 26.51 18.28 -9.65
CA TYR A 47 26.39 19.73 -9.77
C TYR A 47 27.77 20.41 -9.77
N ARG A 48 28.64 20.05 -8.82
CA ARG A 48 30.02 20.58 -8.71
C ARG A 48 30.88 20.21 -9.91
N HIS A 49 30.74 18.99 -10.44
CA HIS A 49 31.55 18.53 -11.57
C HIS A 49 31.19 19.24 -12.89
N PHE A 50 29.91 19.55 -13.10
CA PHE A 50 29.42 20.21 -14.30
C PHE A 50 29.17 21.71 -14.11
N ASP A 51 29.74 22.32 -13.07
CA ASP A 51 29.62 23.75 -12.77
C ASP A 51 28.15 24.26 -12.79
N GLY A 52 27.21 23.45 -12.32
CA GLY A 52 25.78 23.79 -12.29
C GLY A 52 25.10 23.88 -13.66
N ALA A 53 25.65 23.24 -14.69
CA ALA A 53 25.03 23.20 -16.01
C ALA A 53 23.59 22.65 -15.96
N THR A 54 22.64 23.40 -16.53
CA THR A 54 21.20 23.10 -16.44
C THR A 54 20.79 21.87 -17.25
N ASP A 55 21.53 21.54 -18.31
CA ASP A 55 21.33 20.33 -19.12
C ASP A 55 21.86 19.05 -18.43
N LYS A 56 22.49 19.17 -17.26
CA LYS A 56 23.04 18.05 -16.48
C LYS A 56 22.17 17.64 -15.30
N GLY A 57 21.02 18.27 -15.10
CA GLY A 57 20.05 17.80 -14.13
C GLY A 57 19.45 16.44 -14.52
N CYS A 58 19.00 15.69 -13.52
CA CYS A 58 18.45 14.35 -13.69
C CYS A 58 16.93 14.35 -13.56
N ILE A 59 16.28 13.39 -14.21
CA ILE A 59 14.88 13.04 -13.98
C ILE A 59 14.86 11.92 -12.94
N ILE A 60 14.36 12.21 -11.74
CA ILE A 60 14.27 11.31 -10.60
C ILE A 60 12.86 10.73 -10.54
N ILE A 61 12.77 9.41 -10.56
CA ILE A 61 11.53 8.65 -10.62
C ILE A 61 11.53 7.61 -9.48
N PRO A 62 11.15 8.00 -8.26
CA PRO A 62 10.96 7.06 -7.16
C PRO A 62 9.76 6.13 -7.43
N CYS A 63 9.88 4.86 -7.06
CA CYS A 63 8.83 3.84 -7.15
C CYS A 63 8.43 3.28 -5.78
N GLU A 64 8.91 3.89 -4.70
CA GLU A 64 8.54 3.58 -3.33
C GLU A 64 7.03 3.82 -3.11
N LEU A 65 6.37 2.91 -2.39
CA LEU A 65 4.91 2.90 -2.19
C LEU A 65 4.43 3.89 -1.11
N ILE A 66 4.91 5.13 -1.17
CA ILE A 66 4.47 6.23 -0.30
C ILE A 66 3.77 7.32 -1.11
N ASP A 67 2.90 8.06 -0.43
CA ASP A 67 2.23 9.21 -1.03
C ASP A 67 3.23 10.30 -1.44
N ARG A 68 2.99 10.96 -2.59
CA ARG A 68 3.83 12.03 -3.15
C ARG A 68 5.33 11.71 -3.02
N ASN A 69 5.73 10.51 -3.47
CA ASN A 69 7.08 9.98 -3.30
C ASN A 69 8.18 10.86 -3.92
N GLY A 70 7.93 11.46 -5.09
CA GLY A 70 8.79 12.45 -5.73
C GLY A 70 8.96 13.71 -4.88
N ASP A 71 7.85 14.29 -4.42
CA ASP A 71 7.88 15.52 -3.62
C ASP A 71 8.59 15.31 -2.28
N LYS A 72 8.30 14.20 -1.58
CA LYS A 72 8.95 13.87 -0.30
C LYS A 72 10.45 13.67 -0.46
N LEU A 73 10.86 12.96 -1.52
CA LEU A 73 12.27 12.79 -1.81
C LEU A 73 12.94 14.14 -2.08
N LYS A 74 12.29 15.01 -2.87
CA LYS A 74 12.75 16.38 -3.12
C LYS A 74 12.91 17.14 -1.81
N GLU A 75 11.88 17.17 -0.96
CA GLU A 75 11.92 17.84 0.35
C GLU A 75 13.10 17.38 1.22
N ILE A 76 13.32 16.06 1.30
CA ILE A 76 14.43 15.49 2.07
C ILE A 76 15.80 15.90 1.51
N LEU A 77 15.93 16.00 0.18
CA LEU A 77 17.17 16.49 -0.44
C LEU A 77 17.47 17.95 -0.09
N PHE A 78 16.44 18.82 -0.02
CA PHE A 78 16.61 20.19 0.48
C PHE A 78 16.99 20.21 1.97
N GLN A 79 16.41 19.31 2.79
CA GLN A 79 16.82 19.17 4.19
C GLN A 79 18.30 18.79 4.32
N TYR A 80 18.81 17.89 3.45
CA TYR A 80 20.24 17.56 3.41
C TYR A 80 21.12 18.71 2.93
N ALA A 81 20.70 19.46 1.91
CA ALA A 81 21.43 20.65 1.46
C ALA A 81 21.61 21.66 2.61
N SER A 82 20.54 21.91 3.37
CA SER A 82 20.57 22.75 4.57
C SER A 82 21.44 22.15 5.69
N LEU A 83 21.26 20.86 6.01
CA LEU A 83 22.02 20.17 7.07
C LEU A 83 23.53 20.19 6.82
N TRP A 84 23.94 19.97 5.57
CA TRP A 84 25.35 19.91 5.18
C TRP A 84 25.95 21.27 4.80
N GLY A 85 25.16 22.34 4.86
CA GLY A 85 25.62 23.69 4.51
C GLY A 85 26.06 23.82 3.05
N ILE A 86 25.37 23.13 2.14
CA ILE A 86 25.63 23.20 0.70
C ILE A 86 25.20 24.58 0.17
N GLU A 87 25.89 25.09 -0.86
CA GLU A 87 25.60 26.40 -1.45
C GLU A 87 24.19 26.51 -2.06
N GLU A 88 23.57 27.70 -1.95
CA GLU A 88 22.25 28.02 -2.52
C GLU A 88 22.14 27.73 -4.03
N GLY A 89 23.27 27.79 -4.75
CA GLY A 89 23.33 27.46 -6.17
C GLY A 89 22.92 26.01 -6.48
N PHE A 90 23.20 25.07 -5.56
CA PHE A 90 22.77 23.69 -5.70
C PHE A 90 21.27 23.53 -5.50
N GLU A 91 20.70 24.20 -4.49
CA GLU A 91 19.25 24.18 -4.23
C GLU A 91 18.47 24.71 -5.45
N LYS A 92 18.93 25.83 -6.02
CA LYS A 92 18.35 26.37 -7.25
C LYS A 92 18.50 25.41 -8.43
N TRP A 93 19.66 24.75 -8.55
CA TRP A 93 19.87 23.77 -9.61
C TRP A 93 18.98 22.52 -9.45
N LEU A 94 18.76 22.05 -8.22
CA LEU A 94 17.80 20.97 -7.94
C LEU A 94 16.37 21.37 -8.33
N GLU A 95 15.98 22.62 -8.10
CA GLU A 95 14.66 23.14 -8.45
C GLU A 95 14.48 23.30 -9.97
N ASP A 96 15.44 23.93 -10.63
CA ASP A 96 15.31 24.39 -12.01
C ASP A 96 15.76 23.33 -13.04
N SER A 97 16.66 22.42 -12.67
CA SER A 97 17.33 21.51 -13.61
C SER A 97 16.99 20.03 -13.41
N CYS A 98 16.59 19.64 -12.19
CA CYS A 98 16.13 18.28 -11.91
C CYS A 98 14.61 18.18 -11.98
N THR A 99 14.09 17.01 -12.29
CA THR A 99 12.64 16.74 -12.29
C THR A 99 12.33 15.59 -11.35
N PHE A 100 11.49 15.83 -10.35
CA PHE A 100 11.04 14.81 -9.40
C PHE A 100 9.63 14.39 -9.78
N CYS A 101 9.49 13.15 -10.25
CA CYS A 101 8.21 12.63 -10.70
C CYS A 101 7.52 11.87 -9.56
N ASN A 102 6.24 12.14 -9.31
CA ASN A 102 5.47 11.27 -8.42
C ASN A 102 5.01 10.04 -9.21
N THR A 103 4.99 8.86 -8.59
CA THR A 103 4.61 7.64 -9.31
C THR A 103 3.62 6.76 -8.57
N LEU A 104 2.87 5.99 -9.37
CA LEU A 104 2.03 4.89 -8.94
C LEU A 104 2.44 3.64 -9.70
N VAL A 105 3.03 2.67 -8.98
CA VAL A 105 3.37 1.37 -9.54
C VAL A 105 2.35 0.33 -9.12
N ASP A 106 1.96 -0.56 -10.04
CA ASP A 106 1.06 -1.68 -9.76
C ASP A 106 1.44 -2.93 -10.57
N ARG A 107 1.97 -3.92 -9.85
CA ARG A 107 2.23 -5.27 -10.31
C ARG A 107 2.40 -6.17 -9.10
N ILE A 108 1.68 -7.28 -9.05
CA ILE A 108 1.86 -8.31 -8.01
C ILE A 108 3.11 -9.10 -8.34
N VAL A 109 4.06 -9.08 -7.41
CA VAL A 109 5.36 -9.76 -7.49
C VAL A 109 5.57 -10.49 -6.16
N PRO A 110 5.17 -11.78 -6.03
CA PRO A 110 5.30 -12.53 -4.77
C PRO A 110 6.75 -12.78 -4.33
N GLY A 111 7.72 -12.53 -5.20
CA GLY A 111 9.15 -12.69 -4.94
C GLY A 111 9.68 -14.03 -5.45
N TYR A 112 10.70 -14.55 -4.75
CA TYR A 112 11.37 -15.79 -5.14
C TYR A 112 10.47 -17.02 -4.89
N PRO A 113 10.20 -17.86 -5.91
CA PRO A 113 9.20 -18.92 -5.84
C PRO A 113 9.74 -20.19 -5.15
N LYS A 114 9.94 -20.13 -3.82
CA LYS A 114 10.58 -21.20 -3.04
C LYS A 114 9.99 -22.59 -3.28
N ASP A 115 8.66 -22.70 -3.36
CA ASP A 115 7.96 -23.98 -3.49
C ASP A 115 8.07 -24.59 -4.90
N ARG A 116 8.30 -23.77 -5.93
CA ARG A 116 8.28 -24.18 -7.34
C ARG A 116 9.62 -24.02 -8.05
N ILE A 117 10.64 -23.49 -7.37
CA ILE A 117 11.92 -23.21 -8.01
C ILE A 117 12.56 -24.42 -8.69
N GLY A 118 12.38 -25.63 -8.13
CA GLY A 118 12.87 -26.86 -8.73
C GLY A 118 12.15 -27.27 -10.04
N GLU A 119 10.89 -26.86 -10.23
CA GLU A 119 10.18 -26.97 -11.52
C GLU A 119 10.72 -25.93 -12.50
N ILE A 120 10.83 -24.68 -12.04
CA ILE A 120 11.27 -23.56 -12.87
C ILE A 120 12.69 -23.77 -13.40
N TRP A 121 13.63 -24.23 -12.57
CA TRP A 121 14.99 -24.55 -13.03
C TRP A 121 15.01 -25.70 -14.06
N ARG A 122 14.08 -26.65 -13.98
CA ARG A 122 13.96 -27.71 -14.98
C ARG A 122 13.42 -27.17 -16.31
N GLU A 123 12.46 -26.25 -16.26
CA GLU A 123 11.90 -25.57 -17.43
C GLU A 123 12.94 -24.66 -18.10
N LEU A 124 13.67 -23.87 -17.31
CA LEU A 124 14.73 -22.97 -17.79
C LEU A 124 15.97 -23.72 -18.31
N GLY A 125 16.22 -24.93 -17.81
CA GLY A 125 17.43 -25.71 -18.14
C GLY A 125 18.70 -25.27 -17.40
N TYR A 126 18.61 -24.32 -16.47
CA TYR A 126 19.71 -23.86 -15.61
C TYR A 126 19.20 -23.42 -14.24
N LYS A 127 20.11 -23.33 -13.26
CA LYS A 127 19.81 -22.82 -11.92
C LYS A 127 19.99 -21.31 -11.88
N ASP A 128 18.92 -20.60 -11.58
CA ASP A 128 18.90 -19.16 -11.37
C ASP A 128 18.49 -18.84 -9.93
N GLN A 129 19.38 -18.18 -9.18
CA GLN A 129 19.11 -17.79 -7.78
C GLN A 129 18.39 -16.45 -7.65
N LEU A 130 18.14 -15.75 -8.77
CA LEU A 130 17.53 -14.43 -8.83
C LEU A 130 16.16 -14.45 -9.54
N VAL A 131 15.53 -15.63 -9.65
CA VAL A 131 14.19 -15.78 -10.22
C VAL A 131 13.18 -14.94 -9.43
N CYS A 132 12.37 -14.20 -10.17
CA CYS A 132 11.26 -13.45 -9.62
C CYS A 132 10.00 -13.80 -10.40
N GLU A 133 8.95 -14.23 -9.70
CA GLU A 133 7.63 -14.41 -10.31
C GLU A 133 6.82 -13.13 -10.15
N GLY A 134 6.08 -12.78 -11.20
CA GLY A 134 5.14 -11.67 -11.18
C GLY A 134 4.02 -11.90 -12.17
N GLU A 135 2.87 -11.28 -11.92
CA GLU A 135 1.77 -11.34 -12.87
C GLU A 135 2.13 -10.66 -14.21
N GLN A 136 1.35 -10.97 -15.25
CA GLN A 136 1.52 -10.35 -16.57
C GLN A 136 1.08 -8.88 -16.56
N PHE A 137 0.03 -8.55 -15.81
CA PHE A 137 -0.43 -7.17 -15.67
C PHE A 137 0.67 -6.30 -15.06
N HIS A 138 0.86 -5.12 -15.62
CA HIS A 138 1.61 -4.07 -14.96
C HIS A 138 1.02 -2.71 -15.33
N LEU A 139 1.11 -1.76 -14.42
CA LEU A 139 0.78 -0.36 -14.64
C LEU A 139 1.83 0.50 -13.94
N TRP A 140 2.29 1.52 -14.63
CA TRP A 140 3.13 2.56 -14.05
C TRP A 140 2.60 3.93 -14.45
N VAL A 141 2.03 4.67 -13.49
CA VAL A 141 1.65 6.07 -13.72
C VAL A 141 2.80 6.95 -13.25
N ILE A 142 3.20 7.88 -14.10
CA ILE A 142 4.26 8.85 -13.84
C ILE A 142 3.64 10.26 -13.97
N GLU A 143 3.54 10.97 -12.84
CA GLU A 143 3.19 12.38 -12.82
C GLU A 143 4.42 13.20 -13.23
N ALA A 144 4.44 13.67 -14.48
CA ALA A 144 5.59 14.33 -15.07
C ALA A 144 5.20 15.21 -16.25
N PRO A 145 5.99 16.26 -16.54
CA PRO A 145 5.75 17.10 -17.71
C PRO A 145 5.96 16.31 -19.01
N GLU A 146 5.29 16.75 -20.07
CA GLU A 146 5.35 16.18 -21.43
C GLU A 146 6.79 15.96 -21.96
N SER A 147 7.76 16.78 -21.52
CA SER A 147 9.18 16.57 -21.87
C SER A 147 9.70 15.21 -21.41
N VAL A 148 9.33 14.76 -20.21
CA VAL A 148 9.74 13.46 -19.66
C VAL A 148 9.10 12.32 -20.46
N HIS A 149 7.83 12.45 -20.85
CA HIS A 149 7.15 11.45 -21.68
C HIS A 149 7.86 11.25 -23.02
N ARG A 150 8.26 12.35 -23.68
CA ARG A 150 9.00 12.27 -24.96
C ARG A 150 10.39 11.65 -24.83
N GLU A 151 11.07 11.86 -23.70
CA GLU A 151 12.42 11.33 -23.46
C GLU A 151 12.40 9.85 -22.99
N PHE A 152 11.38 9.44 -22.22
CA PHE A 152 11.33 8.11 -21.61
C PHE A 152 10.83 7.03 -22.59
N PRO A 153 11.58 5.94 -22.83
CA PRO A 153 11.31 5.02 -23.95
C PRO A 153 10.21 3.97 -23.69
N ALA A 154 9.23 4.26 -22.82
CA ALA A 154 8.20 3.29 -22.42
C ALA A 154 7.33 2.80 -23.59
N GLU A 155 6.86 3.71 -24.44
CA GLU A 155 6.02 3.36 -25.61
C GLU A 155 6.79 2.50 -26.60
N LYS A 156 8.05 2.83 -26.85
CA LYS A 156 8.95 2.04 -27.72
C LYS A 156 9.17 0.63 -27.17
N ALA A 157 9.14 0.47 -25.86
CA ALA A 157 9.26 -0.81 -25.17
C ALA A 157 7.92 -1.58 -25.08
N GLY A 158 6.80 -1.00 -25.53
CA GLY A 158 5.47 -1.62 -25.43
C GLY A 158 4.97 -1.77 -23.99
N LEU A 159 5.47 -0.94 -23.07
CA LEU A 159 5.13 -1.00 -21.65
C LEU A 159 3.90 -0.15 -21.35
N ASN A 160 3.00 -0.67 -20.50
CA ASN A 160 1.87 0.09 -19.94
C ASN A 160 2.34 1.14 -18.91
N VAL A 161 2.83 2.27 -19.42
CA VAL A 161 3.24 3.44 -18.65
C VAL A 161 2.35 4.62 -19.06
N LEU A 162 1.69 5.24 -18.08
CA LEU A 162 0.83 6.41 -18.29
C LEU A 162 1.54 7.65 -17.76
N PHE A 163 1.69 8.65 -18.62
CA PHE A 163 2.13 9.99 -18.21
C PHE A 163 0.90 10.86 -17.97
N THR A 164 0.92 11.63 -16.88
CA THR A 164 -0.20 12.50 -16.48
C THR A 164 0.31 13.75 -15.77
N ASP A 165 -0.47 14.83 -15.82
CA ASP A 165 -0.21 16.03 -15.01
C ASP A 165 -0.73 15.88 -13.57
N ASN A 166 -1.60 14.90 -13.31
CA ASN A 166 -2.15 14.62 -11.99
C ASN A 166 -2.41 13.12 -11.80
N MET A 167 -1.70 12.51 -10.85
CA MET A 167 -1.82 11.08 -10.52
C MET A 167 -2.93 10.77 -9.50
N GLU A 168 -3.39 11.75 -8.72
CA GLU A 168 -4.29 11.51 -7.57
C GLU A 168 -5.53 10.68 -7.90
N PRO A 169 -6.23 10.86 -9.04
CA PRO A 169 -7.38 10.04 -9.38
C PRO A 169 -7.03 8.56 -9.58
N TYR A 170 -5.94 8.27 -10.32
CA TYR A 170 -5.46 6.91 -10.56
C TYR A 170 -5.03 6.23 -9.25
N ARG A 171 -4.33 6.99 -8.39
CA ARG A 171 -3.89 6.53 -7.08
C ARG A 171 -5.09 6.19 -6.21
N THR A 172 -6.04 7.10 -6.09
CA THR A 172 -7.25 6.92 -5.27
C THR A 172 -8.03 5.70 -5.75
N ARG A 173 -8.25 5.55 -7.06
CA ARG A 173 -8.89 4.37 -7.65
C ARG A 173 -8.19 3.07 -7.27
N LYS A 174 -6.86 2.97 -7.46
CA LYS A 174 -6.08 1.77 -7.12
C LYS A 174 -6.09 1.49 -5.61
N VAL A 175 -5.85 2.51 -4.79
CA VAL A 175 -5.77 2.38 -3.33
C VAL A 175 -7.12 1.95 -2.74
N ARG A 176 -8.23 2.47 -3.25
CA ARG A 176 -9.57 2.09 -2.78
C ARG A 176 -10.02 0.74 -3.31
N ILE A 177 -9.93 0.50 -4.62
CA ILE A 177 -10.49 -0.71 -5.23
C ILE A 177 -9.58 -1.91 -5.00
N LEU A 178 -8.32 -1.86 -5.46
CA LEU A 178 -7.41 -3.00 -5.36
C LEU A 178 -6.92 -3.19 -3.93
N ASN A 179 -6.27 -2.17 -3.38
CA ASN A 179 -5.66 -2.29 -2.05
C ASN A 179 -6.73 -2.35 -0.95
N GLY A 180 -7.85 -1.64 -1.10
CA GLY A 180 -8.99 -1.71 -0.19
C GLY A 180 -9.65 -3.08 -0.20
N ALA A 181 -9.90 -3.68 -1.38
CA ALA A 181 -10.43 -5.05 -1.45
C ALA A 181 -9.52 -6.06 -0.74
N HIS A 182 -8.20 -6.02 -1.00
CA HIS A 182 -7.23 -6.87 -0.30
C HIS A 182 -7.28 -6.66 1.22
N THR A 183 -7.18 -5.41 1.68
CA THR A 183 -7.18 -5.10 3.10
C THR A 183 -8.49 -5.53 3.77
N SER A 184 -9.62 -5.38 3.08
CA SER A 184 -10.92 -5.77 3.64
C SER A 184 -11.15 -7.28 3.67
N MET A 185 -10.69 -8.02 2.66
CA MET A 185 -10.93 -9.46 2.55
C MET A 185 -10.05 -10.30 3.47
N VAL A 186 -8.82 -9.86 3.75
CA VAL A 186 -7.81 -10.66 4.47
C VAL A 186 -8.30 -11.16 5.82
N PRO A 187 -8.75 -10.31 6.77
CA PRO A 187 -9.16 -10.81 8.08
C PRO A 187 -10.39 -11.72 7.98
N VAL A 188 -11.34 -11.40 7.10
CA VAL A 188 -12.56 -12.20 6.89
C VAL A 188 -12.20 -13.60 6.37
N SER A 189 -11.41 -13.66 5.31
CA SER A 189 -11.12 -14.92 4.60
C SER A 189 -10.15 -15.80 5.38
N TYR A 190 -9.17 -15.19 6.05
CA TYR A 190 -8.23 -15.92 6.90
C TYR A 190 -8.95 -16.54 8.11
N LEU A 191 -9.83 -15.79 8.77
CA LEU A 191 -10.64 -16.31 9.88
C LEU A 191 -11.68 -17.35 9.39
N TYR A 192 -12.09 -17.30 8.12
CA TYR A 192 -12.92 -18.33 7.49
C TYR A 192 -12.12 -19.63 7.23
N GLY A 193 -10.79 -19.58 7.25
CA GLY A 193 -9.91 -20.73 7.01
C GLY A 193 -9.38 -20.84 5.58
N ILE A 194 -9.44 -19.77 4.80
CA ILE A 194 -8.82 -19.68 3.46
C ILE A 194 -7.38 -19.15 3.58
N GLU A 195 -6.48 -19.62 2.73
CA GLU A 195 -5.06 -19.24 2.78
C GLU A 195 -4.66 -18.22 1.71
N THR A 196 -5.32 -18.24 0.54
CA THR A 196 -4.91 -17.44 -0.63
C THR A 196 -6.01 -16.53 -1.16
N VAL A 197 -5.60 -15.45 -1.83
CA VAL A 197 -6.51 -14.50 -2.48
C VAL A 197 -7.39 -15.18 -3.53
N ARG A 198 -6.82 -16.11 -4.31
CA ARG A 198 -7.55 -16.83 -5.36
C ARG A 198 -8.69 -17.67 -4.78
N GLU A 199 -8.39 -18.47 -3.75
CA GLU A 199 -9.39 -19.27 -3.05
C GLU A 199 -10.52 -18.39 -2.52
N THR A 200 -10.20 -17.22 -1.97
CA THR A 200 -11.19 -16.25 -1.49
C THR A 200 -12.14 -15.80 -2.59
N VAL A 201 -11.62 -15.36 -3.75
CA VAL A 201 -12.46 -14.80 -4.82
C VAL A 201 -13.24 -15.87 -5.60
N GLU A 202 -12.76 -17.12 -5.58
CA GLU A 202 -13.45 -18.29 -6.14
C GLU A 202 -14.45 -18.93 -5.15
N HIS A 203 -14.34 -18.65 -3.85
CA HIS A 203 -15.23 -19.23 -2.83
C HIS A 203 -16.69 -18.79 -3.02
N PRO A 204 -17.67 -19.69 -2.89
CA PRO A 204 -19.09 -19.37 -3.11
C PRO A 204 -19.65 -18.33 -2.14
N VAL A 205 -19.07 -18.19 -0.94
CA VAL A 205 -19.51 -17.20 0.07
C VAL A 205 -18.60 -15.97 0.13
N LEU A 206 -17.28 -16.14 0.02
CA LEU A 206 -16.33 -15.01 0.16
C LEU A 206 -16.18 -14.23 -1.15
N GLY A 207 -16.31 -14.90 -2.30
CA GLY A 207 -16.30 -14.25 -3.60
C GLY A 207 -17.38 -13.17 -3.74
N PRO A 208 -18.67 -13.46 -3.43
CA PRO A 208 -19.71 -12.44 -3.36
C PRO A 208 -19.38 -11.31 -2.38
N PHE A 209 -18.91 -11.62 -1.17
CA PHE A 209 -18.51 -10.59 -0.19
C PHE A 209 -17.48 -9.61 -0.77
N VAL A 210 -16.43 -10.11 -1.42
CA VAL A 210 -15.38 -9.27 -2.05
C VAL A 210 -15.92 -8.48 -3.25
N ARG A 211 -16.82 -9.05 -4.06
CA ARG A 211 -17.42 -8.31 -5.17
C ARG A 211 -18.31 -7.18 -4.67
N GLU A 212 -19.19 -7.48 -3.71
CA GLU A 212 -20.18 -6.54 -3.20
C GLU A 212 -19.56 -5.41 -2.38
N ILE A 213 -18.52 -5.68 -1.59
CA ILE A 213 -17.80 -4.59 -0.90
C ILE A 213 -17.18 -3.61 -1.92
N VAL A 214 -16.66 -4.11 -3.04
CA VAL A 214 -16.11 -3.26 -4.11
C VAL A 214 -17.22 -2.50 -4.83
N SER A 215 -18.24 -3.19 -5.34
CA SER A 215 -19.26 -2.58 -6.19
C SER A 215 -20.26 -1.73 -5.43
N GLU A 216 -20.67 -2.13 -4.23
CA GLU A 216 -21.73 -1.47 -3.47
C GLU A 216 -21.21 -0.47 -2.44
N GLU A 217 -20.00 -0.66 -1.91
CA GLU A 217 -19.51 0.14 -0.78
C GLU A 217 -18.26 0.98 -1.10
N ILE A 218 -17.38 0.55 -2.01
CA ILE A 218 -16.17 1.30 -2.39
C ILE A 218 -16.38 2.16 -3.63
N ILE A 219 -16.86 1.58 -4.75
CA ILE A 219 -17.06 2.31 -6.01
C ILE A 219 -17.93 3.57 -5.82
N PRO A 220 -19.04 3.54 -5.05
CA PRO A 220 -19.88 4.73 -4.86
C PRO A 220 -19.21 5.89 -4.12
N THR A 221 -18.03 5.70 -3.53
CA THR A 221 -17.25 6.71 -2.81
C THR A 221 -16.18 7.38 -3.67
N LEU A 222 -16.13 7.08 -4.96
CA LEU A 222 -15.12 7.58 -5.89
C LEU A 222 -15.72 8.55 -6.89
N ASP A 223 -14.95 9.58 -7.26
CA ASP A 223 -15.35 10.64 -8.19
C ASP A 223 -14.77 10.42 -9.59
N LEU A 224 -14.94 9.20 -10.10
CA LEU A 224 -14.53 8.81 -11.46
C LEU A 224 -15.71 8.23 -12.23
N PRO A 225 -15.66 8.21 -13.58
CA PRO A 225 -16.70 7.61 -14.40
C PRO A 225 -16.97 6.16 -13.98
N LEU A 226 -18.26 5.83 -13.74
CA LEU A 226 -18.64 4.51 -13.23
C LEU A 226 -18.11 3.36 -14.09
N ALA A 227 -18.22 3.47 -15.42
CA ALA A 227 -17.73 2.44 -16.34
C ALA A 227 -16.22 2.18 -16.22
N GLU A 228 -15.44 3.22 -15.91
CA GLU A 228 -13.99 3.10 -15.69
C GLU A 228 -13.69 2.39 -14.36
N LEU A 229 -14.46 2.72 -13.31
CA LEU A 229 -14.34 2.08 -12.01
C LEU A 229 -14.75 0.60 -12.05
N GLU A 230 -15.85 0.29 -12.74
CA GLU A 230 -16.33 -1.08 -12.93
C GLU A 230 -15.36 -1.91 -13.75
N GLN A 231 -14.82 -1.36 -14.85
CA GLN A 231 -13.80 -2.04 -15.64
C GLN A 231 -12.55 -2.33 -14.79
N PHE A 232 -12.04 -1.33 -14.06
CA PHE A 232 -10.88 -1.53 -13.19
C PHE A 232 -11.15 -2.56 -12.09
N ALA A 233 -12.34 -2.56 -11.49
CA ALA A 233 -12.72 -3.55 -10.48
C ALA A 233 -12.78 -4.98 -11.06
N ASN A 234 -13.31 -5.15 -12.27
CA ASN A 234 -13.32 -6.43 -12.96
C ASN A 234 -11.90 -6.92 -13.26
N ASP A 235 -11.03 -6.04 -13.78
CA ASP A 235 -9.63 -6.36 -14.03
C ASP A 235 -8.91 -6.79 -12.74
N VAL A 236 -9.18 -6.11 -11.62
CA VAL A 236 -8.65 -6.48 -10.30
C VAL A 236 -9.12 -7.87 -9.86
N LEU A 237 -10.42 -8.16 -9.98
CA LEU A 237 -10.98 -9.46 -9.60
C LEU A 237 -10.43 -10.60 -10.47
N ASP A 238 -10.18 -10.35 -11.76
CA ASP A 238 -9.56 -11.31 -12.66
C ASP A 238 -8.09 -11.53 -12.31
N ARG A 239 -7.35 -10.48 -11.93
CA ARG A 239 -5.98 -10.60 -11.39
C ARG A 239 -5.94 -11.44 -10.12
N PHE A 240 -6.94 -11.29 -9.24
CA PHE A 240 -7.06 -12.10 -8.02
C PHE A 240 -7.31 -13.59 -8.30
N ARG A 241 -7.86 -13.94 -9.47
CA ARG A 241 -8.07 -15.32 -9.91
C ARG A 241 -6.87 -15.96 -10.60
N ASN A 242 -5.75 -15.23 -10.74
CA ASN A 242 -4.60 -15.71 -11.49
C ASN A 242 -4.07 -17.06 -10.92
N PRO A 243 -4.16 -18.17 -11.68
CA PRO A 243 -3.82 -19.49 -11.17
C PRO A 243 -2.31 -19.71 -10.99
N PHE A 244 -1.48 -18.85 -11.59
CA PHE A 244 -0.02 -18.95 -11.55
C PHE A 244 0.60 -18.16 -10.40
N VAL A 245 -0.19 -17.35 -9.68
CA VAL A 245 0.27 -16.51 -8.57
C VAL A 245 -0.33 -17.02 -7.27
N ARG A 246 0.49 -17.65 -6.41
CA ARG A 246 0.06 -18.06 -5.07
C ARG A 246 0.19 -16.90 -4.09
N HIS A 247 -0.80 -16.01 -4.09
CA HIS A 247 -0.82 -14.84 -3.23
C HIS A 247 -1.44 -15.16 -1.86
N TYR A 248 -0.60 -15.36 -0.85
CA TYR A 248 -1.04 -15.70 0.51
C TYR A 248 -1.64 -14.50 1.24
N LEU A 249 -2.79 -14.71 1.89
CA LEU A 249 -3.46 -13.67 2.68
C LEU A 249 -2.57 -13.17 3.83
N ILE A 250 -1.79 -14.05 4.45
CA ILE A 250 -0.91 -13.68 5.57
C ILE A 250 0.21 -12.72 5.14
N SER A 251 0.71 -12.85 3.90
CA SER A 251 1.70 -11.91 3.35
C SER A 251 1.10 -10.51 3.15
N ILE A 252 -0.21 -10.43 2.90
CA ILE A 252 -0.94 -9.17 2.74
C ILE A 252 -1.26 -8.55 4.11
N ALA A 253 -1.41 -9.38 5.15
CA ALA A 253 -1.78 -8.98 6.52
C ALA A 253 -0.73 -8.13 7.25
N LEU A 254 0.51 -8.06 6.73
CA LEU A 254 1.55 -7.17 7.26
C LEU A 254 1.02 -5.73 7.41
N ASN A 255 1.15 -5.10 8.58
CA ASN A 255 0.72 -3.73 8.87
C ASN A 255 -0.78 -3.48 8.58
N SER A 256 -1.66 -4.44 8.90
CA SER A 256 -3.08 -4.37 8.53
C SER A 256 -3.81 -3.17 9.13
N VAL A 257 -3.45 -2.71 10.33
CA VAL A 257 -4.11 -1.55 10.97
C VAL A 257 -3.83 -0.26 10.19
N SER A 258 -2.56 0.00 9.86
CA SER A 258 -2.17 1.18 9.07
C SER A 258 -2.69 1.10 7.62
N LYS A 259 -2.73 -0.10 7.05
CA LYS A 259 -3.36 -0.37 5.75
C LYS A 259 -4.87 -0.09 5.79
N PHE A 260 -5.60 -0.52 6.81
CA PHE A 260 -7.04 -0.26 6.93
C PHE A 260 -7.32 1.24 7.00
N LYS A 261 -6.56 1.97 7.82
CA LYS A 261 -6.64 3.43 7.92
C LYS A 261 -6.46 4.11 6.56
N THR A 262 -5.46 3.72 5.78
CA THR A 262 -5.13 4.41 4.53
C THR A 262 -6.01 3.97 3.36
N ARG A 263 -6.36 2.69 3.28
CA ARG A 263 -7.01 2.06 2.12
C ARG A 263 -8.53 1.94 2.26
N VAL A 264 -9.05 1.66 3.46
CA VAL A 264 -10.47 1.31 3.67
C VAL A 264 -11.24 2.40 4.41
N LEU A 265 -10.68 2.96 5.49
CA LEU A 265 -11.37 3.90 6.37
C LEU A 265 -11.96 5.12 5.61
N PRO A 266 -11.26 5.76 4.66
CA PRO A 266 -11.89 6.87 3.95
C PRO A 266 -13.05 6.45 3.03
N SER A 267 -13.11 5.22 2.52
CA SER A 267 -14.34 4.72 1.86
C SER A 267 -15.47 4.54 2.89
N LEU A 268 -15.17 4.09 4.11
CA LEU A 268 -16.18 4.03 5.18
C LEU A 268 -16.78 5.43 5.43
N LEU A 269 -15.92 6.41 5.69
CA LEU A 269 -16.34 7.78 6.02
C LEU A 269 -17.07 8.44 4.85
N GLU A 270 -16.57 8.28 3.63
CA GLU A 270 -17.19 8.88 2.46
C GLU A 270 -18.50 8.19 2.08
N TYR A 271 -18.64 6.89 2.31
CA TYR A 271 -19.91 6.20 2.17
C TYR A 271 -20.95 6.75 3.16
N VAL A 272 -20.57 6.96 4.42
CA VAL A 272 -21.44 7.58 5.43
C VAL A 272 -21.84 8.99 5.01
N ASN A 273 -20.88 9.79 4.54
CA ASN A 273 -21.12 11.15 4.05
C ASN A 273 -22.10 11.17 2.86
N ARG A 274 -21.90 10.31 1.84
CA ARG A 274 -22.72 10.28 0.62
C ARG A 274 -24.08 9.63 0.80
N LYS A 275 -24.18 8.60 1.64
CA LYS A 275 -25.37 7.73 1.74
C LYS A 275 -26.17 7.93 3.02
N GLY A 276 -25.60 8.58 4.04
CA GLY A 276 -26.22 8.72 5.34
C GLY A 276 -26.43 7.39 6.08
N ALA A 277 -25.68 6.35 5.69
CA ALA A 277 -25.79 4.99 6.22
C ALA A 277 -24.40 4.35 6.34
N LEU A 278 -24.26 3.32 7.18
CA LEU A 278 -23.01 2.59 7.33
C LEU A 278 -22.82 1.55 6.19
N PRO A 279 -21.61 1.42 5.64
CA PRO A 279 -21.27 0.34 4.71
C PRO A 279 -21.07 -0.97 5.48
N LYS A 280 -22.05 -1.88 5.40
CA LYS A 280 -22.13 -3.05 6.29
C LYS A 280 -20.92 -3.98 6.15
N ARG A 281 -20.44 -4.24 4.93
CA ARG A 281 -19.35 -5.19 4.66
C ARG A 281 -17.99 -4.59 5.05
N ILE A 282 -17.78 -3.29 4.86
CA ILE A 282 -16.60 -2.58 5.39
C ILE A 282 -16.61 -2.60 6.93
N VAL A 283 -17.75 -2.37 7.58
CA VAL A 283 -17.84 -2.43 9.05
C VAL A 283 -17.63 -3.87 9.56
N PHE A 284 -18.14 -4.87 8.84
CA PHE A 284 -17.85 -6.28 9.13
C PHE A 284 -16.36 -6.60 8.99
N SER A 285 -15.72 -6.08 7.96
CA SER A 285 -14.27 -6.20 7.76
C SER A 285 -13.47 -5.56 8.89
N LEU A 286 -13.90 -4.41 9.42
CA LEU A 286 -13.30 -3.79 10.61
C LEU A 286 -13.45 -4.69 11.85
N ALA A 287 -14.64 -5.26 12.09
CA ALA A 287 -14.84 -6.20 13.18
C ALA A 287 -13.99 -7.47 13.04
N ALA A 288 -13.88 -8.00 11.82
CA ALA A 288 -12.99 -9.13 11.52
C ALA A 288 -11.51 -8.77 11.73
N LEU A 289 -11.08 -7.55 11.41
CA LEU A 289 -9.74 -7.05 11.69
C LEU A 289 -9.47 -7.05 13.20
N ILE A 290 -10.39 -6.50 14.01
CA ILE A 290 -10.27 -6.51 15.48
C ILE A 290 -10.12 -7.95 15.99
N ARG A 291 -10.93 -8.88 15.45
CA ARG A 291 -10.86 -10.31 15.78
C ARG A 291 -9.56 -10.98 15.35
N PHE A 292 -9.03 -10.62 14.19
CA PHE A 292 -7.78 -11.17 13.66
C PHE A 292 -6.62 -10.89 14.63
N TYR A 293 -6.59 -9.71 15.26
CA TYR A 293 -5.56 -9.35 16.24
C TYR A 293 -5.73 -9.99 17.63
N LYS A 294 -6.77 -10.80 17.86
CA LYS A 294 -6.76 -11.74 18.99
C LYS A 294 -5.62 -12.75 18.85
N GLY A 295 -5.08 -12.94 17.64
CA GLY A 295 -3.85 -13.69 17.39
C GLY A 295 -4.05 -15.19 17.25
N GLU A 296 -5.29 -15.66 17.13
CA GLU A 296 -5.60 -17.07 16.85
C GLU A 296 -6.79 -17.24 15.90
N ALA A 297 -6.73 -18.27 15.05
CA ALA A 297 -7.81 -18.73 14.19
C ALA A 297 -7.83 -20.26 14.16
N ASN A 298 -9.00 -20.87 14.36
CA ASN A 298 -9.19 -22.33 14.30
C ASN A 298 -8.17 -23.12 15.15
N GLY A 299 -7.87 -22.62 16.36
CA GLY A 299 -6.92 -23.24 17.30
C GLY A 299 -5.44 -23.10 16.91
N LYS A 300 -5.11 -22.27 15.92
CA LYS A 300 -3.73 -21.97 15.50
C LYS A 300 -3.40 -20.50 15.74
N ALA A 301 -2.19 -20.24 16.22
CA ALA A 301 -1.69 -18.88 16.34
C ALA A 301 -1.55 -18.22 14.96
N ILE A 302 -1.92 -16.94 14.87
CA ILE A 302 -1.71 -16.10 13.70
C ILE A 302 -0.37 -15.39 13.87
N PRO A 303 0.55 -15.46 12.89
CA PRO A 303 1.80 -14.70 12.94
C PRO A 303 1.50 -13.23 12.62
N LEU A 304 1.01 -12.48 13.61
CA LEU A 304 0.75 -11.06 13.48
C LEU A 304 2.05 -10.33 13.13
N GLN A 305 2.00 -9.52 12.08
CA GLN A 305 3.11 -8.67 11.65
C GLN A 305 2.57 -7.25 11.52
N ASP A 306 2.81 -6.43 12.54
CA ASP A 306 2.49 -5.01 12.59
C ASP A 306 3.53 -4.35 13.51
N ASP A 307 3.49 -3.03 13.67
CA ASP A 307 4.33 -2.36 14.65
C ASP A 307 4.07 -2.91 16.06
N ASP A 308 5.11 -3.08 16.87
CA ASP A 308 5.01 -3.64 18.23
C ASP A 308 3.95 -2.91 19.09
N TRP A 309 3.91 -1.57 19.02
CA TRP A 309 2.95 -0.77 19.76
C TRP A 309 1.49 -1.00 19.33
N VAL A 310 1.25 -1.44 18.09
CA VAL A 310 -0.08 -1.80 17.60
C VAL A 310 -0.49 -3.16 18.16
N ILE A 311 0.42 -4.14 18.10
CA ILE A 311 0.21 -5.48 18.63
C ILE A 311 -0.02 -5.42 20.15
N ASP A 312 0.81 -4.69 20.89
CA ASP A 312 0.70 -4.54 22.35
C ASP A 312 -0.63 -3.91 22.77
N PHE A 313 -1.07 -2.87 22.05
CA PHE A 313 -2.36 -2.25 22.31
C PHE A 313 -3.51 -3.25 22.14
N LEU A 314 -3.58 -3.96 21.01
CA LEU A 314 -4.68 -4.89 20.75
C LEU A 314 -4.63 -6.12 21.66
N ASN A 315 -3.44 -6.66 21.92
CA ASN A 315 -3.25 -7.80 22.82
C ASN A 315 -3.68 -7.45 24.26
N SER A 316 -3.24 -6.30 24.79
CA SER A 316 -3.62 -5.88 26.15
C SER A 316 -5.12 -5.66 26.32
N HIS A 317 -5.85 -5.21 25.30
CA HIS A 317 -7.31 -5.10 25.35
C HIS A 317 -8.00 -6.46 25.19
N TRP A 318 -7.49 -7.34 24.33
CA TRP A 318 -7.99 -8.71 24.21
C TRP A 318 -7.81 -9.52 25.50
N GLN A 319 -6.73 -9.33 26.24
CA GLN A 319 -6.51 -9.97 27.55
C GLN A 319 -7.53 -9.56 28.62
N GLN A 320 -8.20 -8.41 28.46
CA GLN A 320 -9.25 -7.94 29.34
C GLN A 320 -10.64 -8.46 28.93
N CYS A 321 -10.74 -9.14 27.78
CA CYS A 321 -11.99 -9.69 27.28
C CYS A 321 -12.25 -11.08 27.87
N ASP A 322 -13.42 -11.27 28.46
CA ASP A 322 -13.92 -12.55 28.98
C ASP A 322 -14.90 -13.24 28.01
N GLY A 323 -15.12 -12.65 26.84
CA GLY A 323 -16.06 -13.14 25.82
C GLY A 323 -17.51 -12.66 26.01
N SER A 324 -17.81 -11.93 27.09
CA SER A 324 -19.10 -11.24 27.24
C SER A 324 -19.24 -10.07 26.26
N GLU A 325 -20.47 -9.68 25.97
CA GLU A 325 -20.75 -8.53 25.12
C GLU A 325 -20.19 -7.23 25.72
N ASP A 326 -20.29 -7.06 27.04
CA ASP A 326 -19.75 -5.89 27.77
C ASP A 326 -18.23 -5.74 27.64
N SER A 327 -17.48 -6.85 27.69
CA SER A 327 -16.02 -6.80 27.56
C SER A 327 -15.59 -6.53 26.11
N LEU A 328 -16.31 -7.09 25.13
CA LEU A 328 -16.12 -6.77 23.71
C LEU A 328 -16.52 -5.33 23.38
N GLU A 329 -17.55 -4.76 24.04
CA GLU A 329 -17.94 -3.36 23.86
C GLU A 329 -16.80 -2.43 24.26
N LYS A 330 -16.14 -2.67 25.40
CA LYS A 330 -14.98 -1.89 25.84
C LYS A 330 -13.81 -1.99 24.87
N LEU A 331 -13.55 -3.18 24.32
CA LEU A 331 -12.53 -3.37 23.28
C LEU A 331 -12.88 -2.55 22.02
N VAL A 332 -14.11 -2.65 21.53
CA VAL A 332 -14.57 -1.88 20.35
C VAL A 332 -14.48 -0.38 20.62
N GLU A 333 -14.85 0.07 21.81
CA GLU A 333 -14.76 1.48 22.20
C GLU A 333 -13.32 1.99 22.19
N ALA A 334 -12.40 1.23 22.79
CA ALA A 334 -10.98 1.56 22.79
C ALA A 334 -10.37 1.58 21.38
N VAL A 335 -10.72 0.59 20.54
CA VAL A 335 -10.23 0.54 19.15
C VAL A 335 -10.79 1.70 18.34
N LEU A 336 -12.10 1.97 18.36
CA LEU A 336 -12.69 3.05 17.57
C LEU A 336 -12.25 4.45 18.06
N GLY A 337 -12.00 4.61 19.36
CA GLY A 337 -11.44 5.82 19.95
C GLY A 337 -9.93 5.98 19.77
N TRP A 338 -9.26 5.09 19.03
CA TRP A 338 -7.80 5.07 18.91
C TRP A 338 -7.26 6.14 17.94
N GLU A 339 -7.34 7.41 18.35
CA GLU A 339 -6.96 8.57 17.52
C GLU A 339 -5.52 8.54 17.00
N ARG A 340 -4.59 7.92 17.76
CA ARG A 340 -3.20 7.75 17.32
C ARG A 340 -3.13 7.09 15.95
N VAL A 341 -3.95 6.05 15.72
CA VAL A 341 -4.08 5.34 14.45
C VAL A 341 -4.99 6.12 13.52
N TRP A 342 -6.26 6.30 13.87
CA TRP A 342 -7.30 6.75 12.94
C TRP A 342 -7.19 8.23 12.57
N LYS A 343 -6.49 9.04 13.38
CA LYS A 343 -6.41 10.52 13.29
C LYS A 343 -7.74 11.25 13.46
N THR A 344 -8.77 10.51 13.87
CA THR A 344 -10.12 10.99 14.20
C THR A 344 -10.72 10.01 15.20
N ASN A 345 -11.74 10.46 15.95
CA ASN A 345 -12.47 9.60 16.86
C ASN A 345 -13.63 8.92 16.12
N LEU A 346 -13.51 7.63 15.83
CA LEU A 346 -14.55 6.90 15.10
C LEU A 346 -15.82 6.65 15.92
N LEU A 347 -15.79 6.90 17.24
CA LEU A 347 -16.99 6.87 18.08
C LEU A 347 -18.00 7.95 17.72
N GLU A 348 -17.55 9.01 17.03
CA GLU A 348 -18.42 10.09 16.56
C GLU A 348 -19.24 9.69 15.32
N VAL A 349 -18.89 8.58 14.65
CA VAL A 349 -19.64 8.06 13.50
C VAL A 349 -20.92 7.36 13.98
N PRO A 350 -22.12 7.88 13.67
CA PRO A 350 -23.37 7.35 14.22
C PRO A 350 -23.57 5.86 13.90
N GLY A 351 -23.82 5.06 14.95
CA GLY A 351 -24.09 3.63 14.85
C GLY A 351 -22.87 2.74 14.61
N LEU A 352 -21.68 3.31 14.36
CA LEU A 352 -20.49 2.51 14.02
C LEU A 352 -20.08 1.59 15.16
N LYS A 353 -20.07 2.09 16.40
CA LYS A 353 -19.77 1.31 17.61
C LYS A 353 -20.70 0.10 17.74
N ALA A 354 -22.01 0.33 17.69
CA ALA A 354 -23.02 -0.70 17.85
C ALA A 354 -22.94 -1.76 16.74
N LEU A 355 -22.73 -1.35 15.49
CA LEU A 355 -22.63 -2.28 14.36
C LEU A 355 -21.35 -3.11 14.41
N THR A 356 -20.22 -2.48 14.76
CA THR A 356 -18.92 -3.16 14.93
C THR A 356 -18.98 -4.17 16.06
N LEU A 357 -19.55 -3.81 17.21
CA LEU A 357 -19.76 -4.70 18.35
C LEU A 357 -20.61 -5.90 17.95
N ARG A 358 -21.76 -5.67 17.30
CA ARG A 358 -22.65 -6.74 16.86
C ARG A 358 -21.94 -7.76 15.96
N TYR A 359 -21.13 -7.28 15.02
CA TYR A 359 -20.37 -8.17 14.14
C TYR A 359 -19.24 -8.88 14.88
N LEU A 360 -18.48 -8.18 15.72
CA LEU A 360 -17.41 -8.80 16.51
C LEU A 360 -17.96 -9.89 17.43
N TYR A 361 -19.07 -9.61 18.13
CA TYR A 361 -19.76 -10.56 18.98
C TYR A 361 -20.24 -11.77 18.17
N SER A 362 -20.86 -11.56 17.00
CA SER A 362 -21.28 -12.68 16.14
C SER A 362 -20.11 -13.53 15.66
N ILE A 363 -18.97 -12.92 15.30
CA ILE A 363 -17.77 -13.67 14.89
C ILE A 363 -17.25 -14.51 16.05
N GLU A 364 -17.21 -13.95 17.27
CA GLU A 364 -16.74 -14.67 18.46
C GLU A 364 -17.65 -15.82 18.89
N GLN A 365 -18.96 -15.61 18.91
CA GLN A 365 -19.90 -16.62 19.41
C GLN A 365 -20.24 -17.70 18.37
N ASN A 366 -20.35 -17.30 17.10
CA ASN A 366 -20.88 -18.18 16.05
C ASN A 366 -19.81 -18.66 15.06
N GLY A 367 -18.61 -18.07 15.10
CA GLY A 367 -17.56 -18.27 14.11
C GLY A 367 -17.76 -17.43 12.86
N MET A 368 -16.69 -17.30 12.07
CA MET A 368 -16.65 -16.42 10.89
C MET A 368 -17.69 -16.80 9.83
N GLU A 369 -17.88 -18.09 9.56
CA GLU A 369 -18.83 -18.56 8.55
C GLU A 369 -20.26 -18.13 8.84
N LYS A 370 -20.77 -18.38 10.04
CA LYS A 370 -22.13 -18.00 10.42
C LYS A 370 -22.28 -16.48 10.51
N ALA A 371 -21.26 -15.77 10.98
CA ALA A 371 -21.31 -14.31 11.06
C ALA A 371 -21.40 -13.66 9.67
N LEU A 372 -20.70 -14.22 8.68
CA LEU A 372 -20.68 -13.75 7.30
C LEU A 372 -22.02 -13.97 6.56
N HIS A 373 -22.82 -14.95 6.95
CA HIS A 373 -24.15 -15.15 6.36
C HIS A 373 -25.20 -14.11 6.80
N ASN A 374 -24.92 -13.33 7.85
CA ASN A 374 -25.87 -12.42 8.48
C ASN A 374 -25.65 -10.93 8.14
N ILE A 375 -24.82 -10.62 7.14
CA ILE A 375 -24.47 -9.24 6.76
C ILE A 375 -25.27 -8.68 5.59
#